data_AF-A0A833D996-F1
#
_entry.id   AF-A0A833D996-F1
#
_cell.length_a   1.000
_cell.length_b   1.000
_cell.length_c   1.000
_cell.angle_alpha   90.00
_cell.angle_beta   90.00
_cell.angle_gamma   90.00
#
_symmetry.space_group_name_H-M   'P 1'
#
loop_
_entity.id
_entity.type
_entity.pdbx_description
1 polymer ?
#
loop_
_entity_poly.entity_id
_entity_poly.type
_entity_poly.pdbx_seq_one_letter_code
_entity_poly.pdbx_strand_id
1 'polypeptide(L)'
;MGSTSALGAGIPEALSPAQLSAHLLTPDSGWLDMILLPDYPDKVVLAHRLRVERLALLCTLVLIAGGGWWLLPAVNGEAELLPRSGPVLALFASGLLIADLIEYGPVERSRLAAAANIAWPSVLAFAGIHFGSDDAMIASAMLGAIAVLLWWFSNHLLGSNLLTRKWRGLTSIAGLAIALAILVSMSDEAVLWGVVIVACCATMIPDLTAKDENYEARAEFGERLEEADARMLKLRAGGSGLEQAASLLKTAREEGWKDPARGMTLISQAEMESERVLAVAGDLDVIRSDAMRAVERAEEVTMDALGPRRAFEMGDRETEHGSLREAELLYRRAKTKAAVIEEHWQAAADSVAEAAAAIGGRSGHQAEAVRGILNTAKEALDAEEPEEALHIAASIPGHLESLGSSEEGASKSLGDAEHAVANAEGDIPIMTKERLAEAREALESGDSALAKGLADSVLRDVRETSDAMQEVQRALRQRKQVEDRFPADSVAEWDAKLDDVASKAAGGEWVAAAEALREMTASLRSHEVKLSEVSELMRFVDTEWKALRKRLDSSGIGPGDAGRMAAEKAVAEAASALEQGDIQLCHKALGAAGEALETLNRRT
;
A
#
# COMPACT_ATOMS: atom_id res chain seq x y z
N MET A 1 -46.01 -48.12 -5.96
CA MET A 1 -45.67 -49.04 -7.07
C MET A 1 -44.28 -48.63 -7.54
N GLY A 2 -43.20 -49.38 -7.42
CA GLY A 2 -42.96 -50.78 -7.08
C GLY A 2 -41.52 -51.08 -7.57
N SER A 3 -40.68 -51.62 -6.67
CA SER A 3 -39.51 -52.55 -6.88
C SER A 3 -38.43 -52.22 -7.93
N THR A 4 -37.10 -52.43 -7.76
CA THR A 4 -36.25 -53.07 -6.74
C THR A 4 -34.76 -52.81 -7.09
N SER A 5 -33.93 -52.57 -6.06
CA SER A 5 -32.50 -52.92 -5.81
C SER A 5 -31.43 -53.07 -6.92
N ALA A 6 -30.27 -52.44 -6.71
CA ALA A 6 -28.90 -53.03 -6.62
C ALA A 6 -27.84 -51.89 -6.50
N LEU A 7 -27.27 -51.64 -5.31
CA LEU A 7 -25.94 -52.08 -4.81
C LEU A 7 -24.73 -51.29 -5.35
N GLY A 8 -24.09 -50.54 -4.46
CA GLY A 8 -22.78 -49.91 -4.64
C GLY A 8 -21.62 -50.83 -4.22
N ALA A 9 -20.43 -50.55 -4.74
CA ALA A 9 -19.19 -51.29 -4.44
C ALA A 9 -18.12 -50.33 -3.92
N GLY A 10 -17.78 -50.45 -2.64
CA GLY A 10 -16.58 -49.91 -2.01
C GLY A 10 -15.64 -51.05 -1.60
N ILE A 11 -14.34 -50.80 -1.75
CA ILE A 11 -13.18 -51.26 -0.95
C ILE A 11 -13.35 -52.60 -0.18
N PRO A 12 -12.65 -53.69 -0.55
CA PRO A 12 -12.52 -54.85 0.34
C PRO A 12 -11.34 -54.62 1.29
N GLU A 13 -11.68 -54.26 2.53
CA GLU A 13 -10.78 -54.28 3.67
C GLU A 13 -10.33 -55.74 3.91
N ALA A 14 -9.01 -55.96 3.99
CA ALA A 14 -8.42 -57.29 4.15
C ALA A 14 -8.81 -57.89 5.51
N LEU A 15 -9.65 -58.92 5.47
CA LEU A 15 -10.07 -59.69 6.64
C LEU A 15 -8.86 -60.32 7.34
N SER A 16 -8.82 -60.18 8.67
CA SER A 16 -7.79 -60.81 9.50
C SER A 16 -7.92 -62.35 9.49
N PRO A 17 -6.82 -63.10 9.70
CA PRO A 17 -6.84 -64.58 9.68
C PRO A 17 -7.81 -65.22 10.69
N ALA A 18 -8.21 -64.47 11.73
CA ALA A 18 -9.18 -64.88 12.72
C ALA A 18 -10.62 -64.96 12.15
N GLN A 19 -10.98 -64.12 11.17
CA GLN A 19 -12.32 -64.10 10.57
C GLN A 19 -12.50 -65.18 9.50
N LEU A 20 -11.44 -65.60 8.82
CA LEU A 20 -11.49 -66.68 7.82
C LEU A 20 -11.71 -68.05 8.47
N SER A 21 -11.26 -68.20 9.73
CA SER A 21 -11.36 -69.44 10.51
C SER A 21 -12.79 -69.75 10.99
N ALA A 22 -13.66 -68.72 11.06
CA ALA A 22 -15.02 -68.87 11.58
C ALA A 22 -16.03 -69.35 10.53
N HIS A 23 -15.68 -69.37 9.24
CA HIS A 23 -16.65 -69.64 8.16
C HIS A 23 -16.68 -71.09 7.64
N LEU A 24 -15.74 -71.96 8.08
CA LEU A 24 -15.57 -73.32 7.55
C LEU A 24 -16.09 -74.46 8.43
N LEU A 25 -16.77 -74.18 9.55
CA LEU A 25 -17.31 -75.20 10.45
C LEU A 25 -18.79 -74.95 10.78
N THR A 26 -19.67 -75.25 9.83
CA THR A 26 -21.10 -75.49 10.11
C THR A 26 -21.52 -76.82 9.49
N PRO A 27 -21.85 -77.83 10.29
CA PRO A 27 -22.79 -78.87 9.91
C PRO A 27 -24.14 -78.65 10.58
N ASP A 28 -25.20 -78.75 9.77
CA ASP A 28 -26.59 -78.87 10.18
C ASP A 28 -26.82 -80.06 11.12
N SER A 29 -27.30 -79.83 12.34
CA SER A 29 -28.42 -80.56 12.96
C SER A 29 -28.52 -80.31 14.48
N GLY A 30 -29.73 -79.96 14.94
CA GLY A 30 -30.32 -80.45 16.20
C GLY A 30 -29.73 -79.98 17.54
N TRP A 31 -30.26 -78.85 18.04
CA TRP A 31 -30.54 -78.55 19.45
C TRP A 31 -29.67 -79.20 20.54
N LEU A 32 -28.65 -78.48 20.96
CA LEU A 32 -28.33 -78.18 22.36
C LEU A 32 -27.38 -76.98 22.35
N ASP A 33 -27.79 -75.86 22.96
CA ASP A 33 -26.96 -74.68 23.17
C ASP A 33 -25.64 -75.06 23.85
N MET A 34 -24.60 -75.29 23.05
CA MET A 34 -23.24 -75.37 23.56
C MET A 34 -22.75 -73.92 23.66
N ILE A 35 -23.09 -73.29 24.79
CA ILE A 35 -22.48 -72.05 25.24
C ILE A 35 -20.97 -72.33 25.34
N LEU A 36 -20.21 -71.98 24.30
CA LEU A 36 -18.76 -71.88 24.39
C LEU A 36 -18.45 -70.83 25.45
N LEU A 37 -18.07 -71.26 26.65
CA LEU A 37 -17.53 -70.35 27.66
C LEU A 37 -16.39 -69.56 27.00
N PRO A 38 -16.27 -68.23 27.24
CA PRO A 38 -15.25 -67.37 26.62
C PRO A 38 -13.82 -67.93 26.70
N ASP A 39 -13.53 -68.78 27.69
CA ASP A 39 -12.20 -69.36 27.93
C ASP A 39 -11.98 -70.77 27.32
N TYR A 40 -12.97 -71.37 26.64
CA TYR A 40 -12.81 -72.73 26.10
C TYR A 40 -11.68 -72.85 25.05
N PRO A 41 -11.58 -71.97 24.03
CA PRO A 41 -10.47 -72.02 23.08
C PRO A 41 -9.11 -71.79 23.78
N ASP A 42 -9.06 -70.86 24.74
CA ASP A 42 -7.83 -70.56 25.49
C ASP A 42 -7.38 -71.72 26.38
N LYS A 43 -8.31 -72.45 26.99
CA LYS A 43 -8.02 -73.66 27.77
C LYS A 43 -7.48 -74.78 26.89
N VAL A 44 -8.00 -74.93 25.66
CA VAL A 44 -7.52 -75.92 24.70
C VAL A 44 -6.11 -75.54 24.20
N VAL A 45 -5.89 -74.27 23.85
CA VAL A 45 -4.57 -73.75 23.45
C VAL A 45 -3.54 -73.90 24.57
N LEU A 46 -3.90 -73.55 25.80
CA LEU A 46 -3.03 -73.70 26.98
C LEU A 46 -2.72 -75.18 27.27
N ALA A 47 -3.71 -76.06 27.15
CA ALA A 47 -3.51 -77.51 27.31
C ALA A 47 -2.64 -78.12 26.20
N HIS A 48 -2.69 -77.59 24.98
CA HIS A 48 -1.77 -77.95 23.90
C HIS A 48 -0.36 -77.42 24.17
N ARG A 49 -0.22 -76.15 24.56
CA ARG A 49 1.07 -75.54 24.91
C ARG A 49 1.76 -76.29 26.06
N LEU A 50 1.04 -76.60 27.13
CA LEU A 50 1.57 -77.39 28.25
C LEU A 50 2.00 -78.81 27.84
N ARG A 51 1.30 -79.44 26.89
CA ARG A 51 1.72 -80.74 26.34
C ARG A 51 3.01 -80.63 25.53
N VAL A 52 3.13 -79.59 24.71
CA VAL A 52 4.34 -79.32 23.91
C VAL A 52 5.51 -78.94 24.81
N GLU A 53 5.31 -78.11 25.82
CA GLU A 53 6.33 -77.74 26.81
C GLU A 53 6.81 -78.95 27.62
N ARG A 54 5.91 -79.83 28.05
CA ARG A 54 6.29 -81.10 28.72
C ARG A 54 7.07 -82.03 27.80
N LEU A 55 6.66 -82.15 26.52
CA LEU A 55 7.39 -82.93 25.53
C LEU A 55 8.78 -82.36 25.29
N ALA A 56 8.89 -81.03 25.16
CA ALA A 56 10.16 -80.35 24.99
C ALA A 56 11.09 -80.52 26.18
N LEU A 57 10.59 -80.35 27.41
CA LEU A 57 11.36 -80.63 28.63
C LEU A 57 11.82 -82.08 28.69
N LEU A 58 10.99 -83.03 28.26
CA LEU A 58 11.39 -84.43 28.16
C LEU A 58 12.49 -84.60 27.11
N CYS A 59 12.36 -84.00 25.92
CA CYS A 59 13.38 -84.06 24.87
C CYS A 59 14.71 -83.41 25.30
N THR A 60 14.69 -82.27 26.00
CA THR A 60 15.91 -81.64 26.51
C THR A 60 16.57 -82.50 27.58
N LEU A 61 15.80 -83.09 28.50
CA LEU A 61 16.31 -84.03 29.49
C LEU A 61 16.91 -85.28 28.84
N VAL A 62 16.29 -85.81 27.77
CA VAL A 62 16.83 -86.95 27.00
C VAL A 62 18.13 -86.58 26.30
N LEU A 63 18.24 -85.39 25.69
CA LEU A 63 19.49 -84.92 25.07
C LEU A 63 20.60 -84.72 26.12
N ILE A 64 20.25 -84.16 27.29
CA ILE A 64 21.20 -83.96 28.39
C ILE A 64 21.67 -85.31 28.94
N ALA A 65 20.74 -86.24 29.20
CA ALA A 65 21.06 -87.59 29.67
C ALA A 65 21.87 -88.38 28.66
N GLY A 66 21.55 -88.27 27.35
CA GLY A 66 22.32 -88.89 26.27
C GLY A 66 23.74 -88.33 26.15
N GLY A 67 23.90 -87.02 26.29
CA GLY A 67 25.22 -86.38 26.35
C GLY A 67 26.03 -86.83 27.57
N GLY A 68 25.39 -86.92 28.74
CA GLY A 68 26.00 -87.47 29.96
C GLY A 68 26.41 -88.93 29.83
N TRP A 69 25.57 -89.76 29.19
CA TRP A 69 25.88 -91.15 28.87
C TRP A 69 27.09 -91.27 27.94
N TRP A 70 27.19 -90.40 26.93
CA TRP A 70 28.31 -90.38 25.98
C TRP A 70 29.64 -89.99 26.65
N LEU A 71 29.60 -89.09 27.64
CA LEU A 71 30.78 -88.67 28.40
C LEU A 71 31.22 -89.67 29.48
N LEU A 72 30.34 -90.59 29.90
CA LEU A 72 30.57 -91.49 31.03
C LEU A 72 31.93 -92.23 30.99
N PRO A 73 32.34 -92.84 29.85
CA PRO A 73 33.62 -93.54 29.80
C PRO A 73 34.82 -92.59 29.81
N ALA A 74 34.66 -91.34 29.38
CA ALA A 74 35.73 -90.33 29.47
C ALA A 74 35.92 -89.80 30.90
N VAL A 75 34.83 -89.68 31.67
CA VAL A 75 34.85 -89.33 33.10
C VAL A 75 35.46 -90.45 33.94
N ASN A 76 35.24 -91.71 33.55
CA ASN A 76 35.83 -92.89 34.19
C ASN A 76 37.31 -93.12 33.82
N GLY A 77 37.91 -92.27 32.98
CA GLY A 77 39.31 -92.37 32.56
C GLY A 77 39.58 -93.42 31.47
N GLU A 78 38.54 -94.01 30.88
CA GLU A 78 38.64 -95.04 29.85
C GLU A 78 38.83 -94.46 28.43
N ALA A 79 38.68 -93.14 28.27
CA ALA A 79 38.88 -92.46 26.99
C ALA A 79 39.24 -90.97 27.16
N GLU A 80 39.81 -90.39 26.12
CA GLU A 80 40.13 -88.96 26.09
C GLU A 80 38.88 -88.09 26.03
N LEU A 81 38.84 -87.05 26.88
CA LEU A 81 37.72 -86.11 27.02
C LEU A 81 37.54 -85.20 25.80
N LEU A 82 38.65 -84.76 25.19
CA LEU A 82 38.64 -83.75 24.12
C LEU A 82 37.84 -84.20 22.87
N PRO A 83 38.10 -85.38 22.25
CA PRO A 83 37.38 -85.80 21.05
C PRO A 83 35.90 -86.12 21.31
N ARG A 84 35.52 -86.44 22.56
CA ARG A 84 34.13 -86.73 22.94
C ARG A 84 33.31 -85.50 23.32
N SER A 85 33.96 -84.36 23.57
CA SER A 85 33.30 -83.12 23.95
C SER A 85 32.49 -82.47 22.84
N GLY A 86 32.95 -82.56 21.58
CA GLY A 86 32.29 -81.94 20.41
C GLY A 86 30.84 -82.40 20.18
N PRO A 87 30.56 -83.71 20.06
CA PRO A 87 29.20 -84.22 19.93
C PRO A 87 28.28 -83.84 21.10
N VAL A 88 28.83 -83.74 22.32
CA VAL A 88 28.06 -83.42 23.53
C VAL A 88 27.70 -81.94 23.55
N LEU A 89 28.61 -81.06 23.16
CA LEU A 89 28.32 -79.64 22.97
C LEU A 89 27.23 -79.44 21.90
N ALA A 90 27.26 -80.22 20.81
CA ALA A 90 26.21 -80.18 19.79
C ALA A 90 24.84 -80.66 20.33
N LEU A 91 24.80 -81.72 21.15
CA LEU A 91 23.57 -82.20 21.80
C LEU A 91 23.00 -81.16 22.79
N PHE A 92 23.85 -80.52 23.59
CA PHE A 92 23.42 -79.48 24.52
C PHE A 92 22.96 -78.22 23.80
N ALA A 93 23.68 -77.79 22.75
CA ALA A 93 23.26 -76.67 21.90
C ALA A 93 21.90 -76.96 21.23
N SER A 94 21.69 -78.18 20.74
CA SER A 94 20.41 -78.61 20.18
C SER A 94 19.30 -78.59 21.23
N GLY A 95 19.60 -78.99 22.48
CA GLY A 95 18.65 -78.93 23.60
C GLY A 95 18.21 -77.51 23.94
N LEU A 96 19.10 -76.53 23.88
CA LEU A 96 18.74 -75.12 24.09
C LEU A 96 17.81 -74.60 22.98
N LEU A 97 18.00 -75.05 21.73
CA LEU A 97 17.17 -74.65 20.59
C LEU A 97 15.77 -75.29 20.60
N ILE A 98 15.52 -76.32 21.41
CA ILE A 98 14.17 -76.91 21.56
C ILE A 98 13.20 -75.87 22.12
N ALA A 99 13.64 -75.01 23.05
CA ALA A 99 12.78 -73.97 23.61
C ALA A 99 12.33 -72.96 22.53
N ASP A 100 13.26 -72.54 21.66
CA ASP A 100 12.97 -71.64 20.53
C ASP A 100 11.97 -72.26 19.54
N LEU A 101 11.94 -73.59 19.42
CA LEU A 101 10.98 -74.31 18.56
C LEU A 101 9.54 -74.28 19.11
N ILE A 102 9.37 -74.08 20.42
CA ILE A 102 8.05 -74.03 21.09
C ILE A 102 7.44 -72.64 21.00
N GLU A 103 8.23 -71.60 21.30
CA GLU A 103 7.74 -70.21 21.34
C GLU A 103 7.62 -69.59 19.95
N TYR A 104 8.35 -70.14 18.95
CA TYR A 104 8.22 -69.94 17.51
C TYR A 104 7.80 -68.54 17.01
N GLY A 105 8.31 -67.50 17.64
CA GLY A 105 8.12 -66.10 17.28
C GLY A 105 9.13 -65.61 16.23
N PRO A 106 9.10 -64.32 15.87
CA PRO A 106 9.96 -63.77 14.81
C PRO A 106 11.45 -63.81 15.19
N VAL A 107 11.79 -63.60 16.47
CA VAL A 107 13.18 -63.63 16.95
C VAL A 107 13.67 -65.08 17.01
N GLU A 108 12.87 -65.97 17.55
CA GLU A 108 13.16 -67.40 17.72
C GLU A 108 13.33 -68.07 16.35
N ARG A 109 12.48 -67.75 15.35
CA ARG A 109 12.65 -68.20 13.96
C ARG A 109 13.98 -67.76 13.35
N SER A 110 14.40 -66.51 13.60
CA SER A 110 15.67 -66.00 13.08
C SER A 110 16.87 -66.70 13.72
N ARG A 111 16.80 -67.01 15.03
CA ARG A 111 17.83 -67.76 15.78
C ARG A 111 17.93 -69.20 15.31
N LEU A 112 16.80 -69.89 15.19
CA LEU A 112 16.73 -71.27 14.67
C LEU A 112 17.27 -71.36 13.24
N ALA A 113 16.87 -70.44 12.37
CA ALA A 113 17.33 -70.43 10.99
C ALA A 113 18.83 -70.10 10.87
N ALA A 114 19.35 -69.20 11.72
CA ALA A 114 20.78 -68.91 11.80
C ALA A 114 21.57 -70.11 12.34
N ALA A 115 21.10 -70.76 13.40
CA ALA A 115 21.74 -71.95 13.96
C ALA A 115 21.77 -73.10 12.93
N ALA A 116 20.67 -73.33 12.22
CA ALA A 116 20.61 -74.30 11.12
C ALA A 116 21.56 -73.93 9.98
N ASN A 117 21.66 -72.63 9.63
CA ASN A 117 22.58 -72.15 8.60
C ASN A 117 24.06 -72.34 8.96
N ILE A 118 24.40 -72.14 10.24
CA ILE A 118 25.75 -72.32 10.76
C ILE A 118 26.11 -73.81 10.85
N ALA A 119 25.14 -74.66 11.20
CA ALA A 119 25.37 -76.08 11.44
C ALA A 119 25.49 -76.92 10.17
N TRP A 120 24.69 -76.66 9.12
CA TRP A 120 24.64 -77.55 7.95
C TRP A 120 26.00 -77.74 7.22
N PRO A 121 26.88 -76.73 7.07
CA PRO A 121 28.20 -76.94 6.45
C PRO A 121 29.07 -77.89 7.24
N SER A 122 28.99 -77.79 8.57
CA SER A 122 29.75 -78.63 9.50
C SER A 122 29.23 -80.07 9.50
N VAL A 123 27.91 -80.25 9.48
CA VAL A 123 27.27 -81.57 9.36
C VAL A 123 27.60 -82.21 8.00
N LEU A 124 27.64 -81.43 6.92
CA LEU A 124 28.03 -81.89 5.59
C LEU A 124 29.50 -82.34 5.56
N ALA A 125 30.39 -81.57 6.18
CA ALA A 125 31.81 -81.95 6.32
C ALA A 125 31.95 -83.28 7.08
N PHE A 126 31.26 -83.45 8.22
CA PHE A 126 31.25 -84.71 8.97
C PHE A 126 30.66 -85.88 8.17
N ALA A 127 29.60 -85.65 7.40
CA ALA A 127 29.00 -86.67 6.54
C ALA A 127 30.00 -87.19 5.50
N GLY A 128 30.78 -86.29 4.91
CA GLY A 128 31.81 -86.62 3.92
C GLY A 128 33.03 -87.33 4.50
N ILE A 129 33.49 -86.95 5.71
CA ILE A 129 34.64 -87.60 6.38
C ILE A 129 34.39 -89.09 6.63
N HIS A 130 33.16 -89.45 6.99
CA HIS A 130 32.79 -90.83 7.33
C HIS A 130 32.19 -91.62 6.16
N PHE A 131 32.20 -91.07 4.95
CA PHE A 131 31.65 -91.71 3.76
C PHE A 131 32.58 -92.83 3.28
N GLY A 132 32.06 -94.05 3.12
CA GLY A 132 32.80 -95.18 2.52
C GLY A 132 33.38 -96.24 3.46
N SER A 133 33.11 -96.21 4.77
CA SER A 133 33.38 -97.35 5.66
C SER A 133 32.16 -98.27 5.78
N ASP A 134 32.37 -99.59 5.74
CA ASP A 134 31.30 -100.61 5.61
C ASP A 134 30.22 -100.50 6.71
N ASP A 135 30.59 -100.13 7.94
CA ASP A 135 29.65 -99.95 9.06
C ASP A 135 29.11 -98.51 9.21
N ALA A 136 29.71 -97.49 8.56
CA ALA A 136 29.32 -96.07 8.73
C ALA A 136 28.62 -95.44 7.51
N MET A 137 28.35 -96.20 6.45
CA MET A 137 27.67 -95.70 5.25
C MET A 137 26.25 -95.19 5.55
N ILE A 138 25.51 -95.89 6.42
CA ILE A 138 24.15 -95.47 6.81
C ILE A 138 24.21 -94.18 7.65
N ALA A 139 25.18 -94.07 8.56
CA ALA A 139 25.36 -92.89 9.41
C ALA A 139 25.77 -91.64 8.60
N SER A 140 26.70 -91.78 7.65
CA SER A 140 27.08 -90.69 6.74
C SER A 140 25.93 -90.25 5.83
N ALA A 141 25.12 -91.19 5.32
CA ALA A 141 23.91 -90.87 4.56
C ALA A 141 22.86 -90.11 5.40
N MET A 142 22.66 -90.49 6.66
CA MET A 142 21.77 -89.77 7.59
C MET A 142 22.28 -88.34 7.88
N LEU A 143 23.58 -88.17 8.11
CA LEU A 143 24.17 -86.84 8.31
C LEU A 143 24.04 -85.96 7.06
N GLY A 144 24.25 -86.53 5.87
CA GLY A 144 24.01 -85.83 4.60
C GLY A 144 22.56 -85.37 4.47
N ALA A 145 21.59 -86.23 4.78
CA ALA A 145 20.17 -85.86 4.78
C ALA A 145 19.86 -84.75 5.80
N ILE A 146 20.45 -84.81 6.99
CA ILE A 146 20.30 -83.77 8.02
C ILE A 146 20.90 -82.44 7.53
N ALA A 147 22.07 -82.45 6.90
CA ALA A 147 22.67 -81.24 6.33
C ALA A 147 21.76 -80.60 5.27
N VAL A 148 21.17 -81.41 4.38
CA VAL A 148 20.20 -80.92 3.38
C VAL A 148 18.95 -80.35 4.04
N LEU A 149 18.41 -80.99 5.08
CA LEU A 149 17.25 -80.50 5.82
C LEU A 149 17.54 -79.18 6.54
N LEU A 150 18.70 -79.04 7.18
CA LEU A 150 19.11 -77.82 7.86
C LEU A 150 19.30 -76.67 6.87
N TRP A 151 19.92 -76.95 5.71
CA TRP A 151 20.04 -75.97 4.63
C TRP A 151 18.66 -75.55 4.11
N TRP A 152 17.79 -76.51 3.80
CA TRP A 152 16.43 -76.24 3.31
C TRP A 152 15.62 -75.41 4.31
N PHE A 153 15.68 -75.78 5.60
CA PHE A 153 14.98 -75.09 6.68
C PHE A 153 15.47 -73.64 6.84
N SER A 154 16.78 -73.42 6.81
CA SER A 154 17.36 -72.07 6.83
C SER A 154 16.97 -71.26 5.59
N ASN A 155 16.96 -71.91 4.42
CA ASN A 155 16.61 -71.24 3.17
C ASN A 155 15.15 -70.78 3.17
N HIS A 156 14.24 -71.62 3.67
CA HIS A 156 12.82 -71.32 3.75
C HIS A 156 12.52 -70.17 4.73
N LEU A 157 13.18 -70.13 5.89
CA LEU A 157 12.92 -69.12 6.92
C LEU A 157 13.57 -67.76 6.65
N LEU A 158 14.78 -67.74 6.09
CA LEU A 158 15.53 -66.50 5.84
C LEU A 158 15.47 -66.02 4.39
N GLY A 159 14.75 -66.72 3.51
CA GLY A 159 14.69 -66.42 2.07
C GLY A 159 13.74 -65.31 1.65
N SER A 160 12.87 -64.83 2.54
CA SER A 160 11.74 -63.95 2.17
C SER A 160 12.12 -62.49 1.88
N ASN A 161 13.05 -61.90 2.63
CA ASN A 161 13.40 -60.48 2.53
C ASN A 161 14.89 -60.27 2.24
N LEU A 162 15.26 -59.13 1.63
CA LEU A 162 16.66 -58.81 1.35
C LEU A 162 17.53 -58.80 2.63
N LEU A 163 17.02 -58.23 3.72
CA LEU A 163 17.73 -58.18 5.01
C LEU A 163 17.95 -59.59 5.59
N THR A 164 16.96 -60.47 5.49
CA THR A 164 17.07 -61.84 6.00
C THR A 164 18.00 -62.69 5.14
N ARG A 165 18.02 -62.45 3.82
CA ARG A 165 19.00 -63.06 2.91
C ARG A 165 20.42 -62.61 3.23
N LYS A 166 20.66 -61.31 3.44
CA LYS A 166 21.98 -60.81 3.87
C LYS A 166 22.40 -61.39 5.22
N TRP A 167 21.48 -61.50 6.18
CA TRP A 167 21.73 -62.16 7.47
C TRP A 167 22.08 -63.65 7.31
N ARG A 168 21.41 -64.36 6.39
CA ARG A 168 21.78 -65.73 6.02
C ARG A 168 23.19 -65.78 5.42
N GLY A 169 23.50 -64.91 4.46
CA GLY A 169 24.85 -64.79 3.90
C GLY A 169 25.94 -64.59 4.96
N LEU A 170 25.71 -63.72 5.95
CA LEU A 170 26.64 -63.48 7.06
C LEU A 170 26.81 -64.71 7.96
N THR A 171 25.71 -65.39 8.31
CA THR A 171 25.77 -66.60 9.14
C THR A 171 26.37 -67.80 8.41
N SER A 172 26.28 -67.85 7.07
CA SER A 172 26.96 -68.85 6.24
C SER A 172 28.49 -68.72 6.31
N ILE A 173 29.03 -67.50 6.51
CA ILE A 173 30.48 -67.29 6.72
C ILE A 173 30.93 -68.01 8.01
N ALA A 174 30.14 -67.88 9.09
CA ALA A 174 30.43 -68.56 10.35
C ALA A 174 30.33 -70.09 10.20
N GLY A 175 29.30 -70.59 9.49
CA GLY A 175 29.16 -72.02 9.20
C GLY A 175 30.32 -72.59 8.38
N LEU A 176 30.78 -71.86 7.35
CA LEU A 176 31.93 -72.22 6.54
C LEU A 176 33.22 -72.25 7.38
N ALA A 177 33.41 -71.28 8.29
CA ALA A 177 34.59 -71.26 9.16
C ALA A 177 34.66 -72.48 10.07
N ILE A 178 33.53 -72.92 10.66
CA ILE A 178 33.47 -74.11 11.50
C ILE A 178 33.71 -75.38 10.66
N ALA A 179 33.09 -75.46 9.47
CA ALA A 179 33.28 -76.59 8.57
C ALA A 179 34.75 -76.73 8.11
N LEU A 180 35.41 -75.62 7.79
CA LEU A 180 36.84 -75.61 7.46
C LEU A 180 37.70 -76.05 8.64
N ALA A 181 37.38 -75.63 9.88
CA ALA A 181 38.11 -76.07 11.07
C ALA A 181 38.00 -77.60 11.28
N ILE A 182 36.83 -78.18 11.03
CA ILE A 182 36.61 -79.63 11.08
C ILE A 182 37.42 -80.34 9.98
N LEU A 183 37.35 -79.84 8.75
CA LEU A 183 38.06 -80.42 7.61
C LEU A 183 39.59 -80.38 7.80
N VAL A 184 40.14 -79.26 8.30
CA VAL A 184 41.56 -79.14 8.70
C VAL A 184 41.96 -80.19 9.73
N SER A 185 41.08 -80.46 10.70
CA SER A 185 41.41 -81.33 11.81
C SER A 185 41.25 -82.82 11.50
N MET A 186 40.43 -83.20 10.51
CA MET A 186 39.95 -84.57 10.34
C MET A 186 40.01 -85.12 8.91
N SER A 187 40.41 -84.33 7.90
CA SER A 187 40.43 -84.79 6.50
C SER A 187 41.56 -84.21 5.66
N ASP A 188 42.25 -85.09 4.93
CA ASP A 188 43.26 -84.72 3.93
C ASP A 188 42.74 -84.80 2.47
N GLU A 189 41.46 -85.16 2.27
CA GLU A 189 40.85 -85.30 0.95
C GLU A 189 40.47 -83.95 0.31
N ALA A 190 41.28 -83.48 -0.63
CA ALA A 190 41.03 -82.23 -1.36
C ALA A 190 39.66 -82.18 -2.08
N VAL A 191 39.11 -83.34 -2.48
CA VAL A 191 37.79 -83.41 -3.13
C VAL A 191 36.68 -83.01 -2.16
N LEU A 192 36.73 -83.50 -0.92
CA LEU A 192 35.74 -83.17 0.12
C LEU A 192 35.78 -81.67 0.48
N TRP A 193 36.99 -81.11 0.60
CA TRP A 193 37.19 -79.67 0.78
C TRP A 193 36.54 -78.87 -0.34
N GLY A 194 36.75 -79.27 -1.59
CA GLY A 194 36.12 -78.67 -2.76
C GLY A 194 34.60 -78.71 -2.68
N VAL A 195 34.02 -79.87 -2.34
CA VAL A 195 32.56 -80.05 -2.23
C VAL A 195 31.94 -79.13 -1.17
N VAL A 196 32.51 -79.07 0.03
CA VAL A 196 31.98 -78.25 1.13
C VAL A 196 32.12 -76.76 0.83
N ILE A 197 33.28 -76.31 0.34
CA ILE A 197 33.52 -74.90 0.00
C ILE A 197 32.59 -74.46 -1.14
N VAL A 198 32.48 -75.25 -2.21
CA VAL A 198 31.62 -74.92 -3.35
C VAL A 198 30.16 -74.88 -2.93
N ALA A 199 29.68 -75.84 -2.14
CA ALA A 199 28.30 -75.84 -1.63
C ALA A 199 27.99 -74.60 -0.76
N CYS A 200 28.92 -74.19 0.09
CA CYS A 200 28.77 -72.98 0.91
C CYS A 200 28.82 -71.70 0.07
N CYS A 201 29.78 -71.56 -0.84
CA CYS A 201 29.91 -70.40 -1.70
C CYS A 201 28.71 -70.24 -2.65
N ALA A 202 28.21 -71.34 -3.21
CA ALA A 202 27.05 -71.34 -4.12
C ALA A 202 25.77 -70.81 -3.46
N THR A 203 25.65 -70.96 -2.13
CA THR A 203 24.49 -70.49 -1.36
C THR A 203 24.74 -69.11 -0.74
N MET A 204 25.96 -68.83 -0.29
CA MET A 204 26.35 -67.59 0.39
C MET A 204 26.48 -66.38 -0.57
N ILE A 205 27.14 -66.56 -1.72
CA ILE A 205 27.46 -65.44 -2.63
C ILE A 205 26.20 -64.76 -3.17
N PRO A 206 25.17 -65.49 -3.66
CA PRO A 206 23.93 -64.86 -4.15
C PRO A 206 23.19 -64.07 -3.07
N ASP A 207 23.32 -64.45 -1.80
CA ASP A 207 22.65 -63.78 -0.69
C ASP A 207 23.36 -62.51 -0.23
N LEU A 208 24.69 -62.48 -0.30
CA LEU A 208 25.49 -61.29 0.01
C LEU A 208 25.44 -60.24 -1.10
N THR A 209 25.33 -60.70 -2.36
CA THR A 209 25.33 -59.84 -3.56
C THR A 209 23.93 -59.42 -4.01
N ALA A 210 22.87 -59.90 -3.35
CA ALA A 210 21.50 -59.50 -3.62
C ALA A 210 21.35 -57.98 -3.48
N LYS A 211 20.79 -57.35 -4.51
CA LYS A 211 20.50 -55.92 -4.57
C LYS A 211 19.03 -55.66 -4.18
N ASP A 212 18.76 -54.42 -3.79
CA ASP A 212 17.40 -53.94 -3.59
C ASP A 212 16.69 -53.76 -4.94
N GLU A 213 15.36 -53.89 -4.96
CA GLU A 213 14.54 -53.81 -6.17
C GLU A 213 14.69 -52.44 -6.87
N ASN A 214 14.88 -51.37 -6.09
CA ASN A 214 15.05 -50.00 -6.58
C ASN A 214 16.52 -49.55 -6.72
N TYR A 215 17.47 -50.50 -6.79
CA TYR A 215 18.90 -50.16 -6.87
C TYR A 215 19.24 -49.31 -8.10
N GLU A 216 18.74 -49.69 -9.28
CA GLU A 216 19.03 -48.97 -10.53
C GLU A 216 18.46 -47.54 -10.50
N ALA A 217 17.23 -47.38 -10.01
CA ALA A 217 16.60 -46.06 -9.87
C ALA A 217 17.36 -45.14 -8.90
N ARG A 218 17.91 -45.67 -7.80
CA ARG A 218 18.76 -44.88 -6.89
C ARG A 218 20.11 -44.51 -7.49
N ALA A 219 20.69 -45.39 -8.32
CA ALA A 219 21.93 -45.11 -9.01
C ALA A 219 21.75 -43.98 -10.03
N GLU A 220 20.70 -44.05 -10.86
CA GLU A 220 20.35 -42.99 -11.81
C GLU A 220 20.04 -41.67 -11.10
N PHE A 221 19.27 -41.71 -10.00
CA PHE A 221 19.01 -40.53 -9.17
C PHE A 221 20.31 -39.89 -8.63
N GLY A 222 21.26 -40.71 -8.16
CA GLY A 222 22.54 -40.23 -7.65
C GLY A 222 23.34 -39.46 -8.71
N GLU A 223 23.44 -40.02 -9.92
CA GLU A 223 24.13 -39.37 -11.05
C GLU A 223 23.47 -38.04 -11.44
N ARG A 224 22.14 -38.03 -11.56
CA ARG A 224 21.37 -36.82 -11.86
C ARG A 224 21.49 -35.75 -10.77
N LEU A 225 21.50 -36.15 -9.51
CA LEU A 225 21.66 -35.22 -8.39
C LEU A 225 23.03 -34.55 -8.43
N GLU A 226 24.10 -35.32 -8.68
CA GLU A 226 25.46 -34.78 -8.80
C GLU A 226 25.59 -33.82 -9.99
N GLU A 227 25.02 -34.17 -11.14
CA GLU A 227 25.02 -33.29 -12.31
C GLU A 227 24.27 -31.98 -12.04
N ALA A 228 23.08 -32.06 -11.44
CA ALA A 228 22.28 -30.90 -11.10
C ALA A 228 22.96 -30.02 -10.03
N ASP A 229 23.56 -30.60 -9.01
CA ASP A 229 24.34 -29.88 -7.99
C ASP A 229 25.55 -29.17 -8.62
N ALA A 230 26.27 -29.83 -9.52
CA ALA A 230 27.41 -29.24 -10.22
C ALA A 230 27.00 -28.07 -11.13
N ARG A 231 25.87 -28.19 -11.85
CA ARG A 231 25.30 -27.10 -12.65
C ARG A 231 24.87 -25.93 -11.76
N MET A 232 24.15 -26.20 -10.67
CA MET A 232 23.70 -25.18 -9.72
C MET A 232 24.87 -24.38 -9.13
N LEU A 233 25.97 -25.06 -8.80
CA LEU A 233 27.17 -24.44 -8.25
C LEU A 233 27.86 -23.52 -9.27
N LYS A 234 27.91 -23.92 -10.54
CA LYS A 234 28.41 -23.06 -11.64
C LYS A 234 27.52 -21.84 -11.84
N LEU A 235 26.20 -22.00 -11.81
CA LEU A 235 25.26 -20.90 -12.01
C LEU A 235 25.27 -19.90 -10.85
N ARG A 236 25.38 -20.37 -9.60
CA ARG A 236 25.54 -19.50 -8.42
C ARG A 236 26.82 -18.67 -8.42
N ALA A 237 27.87 -19.14 -9.09
CA ALA A 237 29.08 -18.34 -9.28
C ALA A 237 28.84 -17.13 -10.20
N GLY A 238 27.76 -17.14 -11.00
CA GLY A 238 27.40 -16.08 -11.95
C GLY A 238 26.17 -15.24 -11.58
N GLY A 239 25.46 -15.52 -10.48
CA GLY A 239 24.31 -14.71 -10.06
C GLY A 239 23.55 -15.22 -8.83
N SER A 240 23.02 -14.27 -8.06
CA SER A 240 22.08 -14.45 -6.94
C SER A 240 20.64 -14.54 -7.48
N GLY A 241 19.79 -15.38 -6.87
CA GLY A 241 18.41 -15.62 -7.34
C GLY A 241 17.99 -17.09 -7.49
N LEU A 242 18.92 -18.03 -7.31
CA LEU A 242 18.66 -19.49 -7.42
C LEU A 242 18.33 -20.16 -6.08
N GLU A 243 17.78 -19.41 -5.12
CA GLU A 243 17.49 -19.93 -3.77
C GLU A 243 16.39 -20.99 -3.79
N GLN A 244 15.32 -20.74 -4.55
CA GLN A 244 14.22 -21.69 -4.68
C GLN A 244 14.67 -22.99 -5.36
N ALA A 245 15.42 -22.91 -6.46
CA ALA A 245 15.97 -24.07 -7.15
C ALA A 245 16.92 -24.88 -6.24
N ALA A 246 17.77 -24.20 -5.47
CA ALA A 246 18.65 -24.87 -4.51
C ALA A 246 17.90 -25.50 -3.33
N SER A 247 16.79 -24.90 -2.88
CA SER A 247 15.91 -25.49 -1.87
C SER A 247 15.30 -26.80 -2.38
N LEU A 248 14.81 -26.82 -3.63
CA LEU A 248 14.28 -28.02 -4.27
C LEU A 248 15.34 -29.12 -4.40
N LEU A 249 16.58 -28.79 -4.79
CA LEU A 249 17.69 -29.75 -4.84
C LEU A 249 18.05 -30.29 -3.45
N LYS A 250 18.00 -29.46 -2.41
CA LYS A 250 18.20 -29.90 -1.03
C LYS A 250 17.11 -30.89 -0.62
N THR A 251 15.84 -30.60 -0.89
CA THR A 251 14.73 -31.53 -0.63
C THR A 251 14.88 -32.83 -1.44
N ALA A 252 15.31 -32.74 -2.71
CA ALA A 252 15.61 -33.90 -3.52
C ALA A 252 16.68 -34.78 -2.87
N ARG A 253 17.76 -34.19 -2.34
CA ARG A 253 18.81 -34.91 -1.60
C ARG A 253 18.30 -35.62 -0.35
N GLU A 254 17.39 -34.99 0.40
CA GLU A 254 16.87 -35.55 1.65
C GLU A 254 15.85 -36.69 1.42
N GLU A 255 15.00 -36.56 0.40
CA GLU A 255 13.88 -37.48 0.14
C GLU A 255 14.18 -38.52 -0.96
N GLY A 256 15.01 -38.17 -1.96
CA GLY A 256 15.21 -38.93 -3.19
C GLY A 256 15.91 -40.28 -3.03
N TRP A 257 16.70 -40.46 -1.97
CA TRP A 257 17.28 -41.78 -1.67
C TRP A 257 16.23 -42.78 -1.16
N LYS A 258 15.14 -42.30 -0.55
CA LYS A 258 14.01 -43.13 -0.09
C LYS A 258 13.03 -43.38 -1.24
N ASP A 259 12.72 -42.33 -2.00
CA ASP A 259 11.83 -42.37 -3.17
C ASP A 259 12.53 -41.72 -4.38
N PRO A 260 13.19 -42.54 -5.23
CA PRO A 260 13.93 -42.04 -6.39
C PRO A 260 13.04 -41.32 -7.39
N ALA A 261 11.80 -41.77 -7.59
CA ALA A 261 10.89 -41.16 -8.55
C ALA A 261 10.56 -39.72 -8.14
N ARG A 262 10.22 -39.51 -6.87
CA ARG A 262 10.01 -38.16 -6.31
C ARG A 262 11.27 -37.32 -6.35
N GLY A 263 12.43 -37.89 -5.99
CA GLY A 263 13.72 -37.21 -6.10
C GLY A 263 14.00 -36.67 -7.52
N MET A 264 13.73 -37.48 -8.54
CA MET A 264 13.88 -37.09 -9.95
C MET A 264 12.94 -35.95 -10.35
N THR A 265 11.69 -35.97 -9.88
CA THR A 265 10.76 -34.85 -10.13
C THR A 265 11.24 -33.55 -9.50
N LEU A 266 11.77 -33.60 -8.27
CA LEU A 266 12.29 -32.41 -7.58
C LEU A 266 13.53 -31.84 -8.29
N ILE A 267 14.42 -32.69 -8.80
CA ILE A 267 15.55 -32.26 -9.64
C ILE A 267 15.04 -31.55 -10.88
N SER A 268 14.08 -32.14 -11.61
CA SER A 268 13.53 -31.51 -12.82
C SER A 268 12.85 -30.16 -12.54
N GLN A 269 12.16 -30.03 -11.41
CA GLN A 269 11.55 -28.77 -10.98
C GLN A 269 12.61 -27.73 -10.64
N ALA A 270 13.70 -28.12 -9.98
CA ALA A 270 14.80 -27.23 -9.69
C ALA A 270 15.48 -26.73 -10.98
N GLU A 271 15.64 -27.59 -11.98
CA GLU A 271 16.19 -27.23 -13.29
C GLU A 271 15.28 -26.23 -14.03
N MET A 272 13.98 -26.51 -14.12
CA MET A 272 13.02 -25.58 -14.74
C MET A 272 12.97 -24.22 -14.03
N GLU A 273 12.99 -24.19 -12.70
CA GLU A 273 13.06 -22.95 -11.94
C GLU A 273 14.37 -22.20 -12.21
N SER A 274 15.49 -22.91 -12.29
CA SER A 274 16.78 -22.31 -12.65
C SER A 274 16.76 -21.69 -14.05
N GLU A 275 16.21 -22.40 -15.05
CA GLU A 275 16.07 -21.88 -16.42
C GLU A 275 15.18 -20.64 -16.47
N ARG A 276 14.07 -20.64 -15.72
CA ARG A 276 13.18 -19.47 -15.62
C ARG A 276 13.91 -18.26 -15.06
N VAL A 277 14.67 -18.43 -13.98
CA VAL A 277 15.43 -17.33 -13.37
C VAL A 277 16.49 -16.81 -14.34
N LEU A 278 17.19 -17.69 -15.07
CA LEU A 278 18.17 -17.28 -16.07
C LEU A 278 17.55 -16.52 -17.24
N ALA A 279 16.37 -16.93 -17.69
CA ALA A 279 15.63 -16.20 -18.73
C ALA A 279 15.26 -14.78 -18.26
N VAL A 280 14.74 -14.66 -17.04
CA VAL A 280 14.41 -13.35 -16.43
C VAL A 280 15.67 -12.49 -16.26
N ALA A 281 16.80 -13.07 -15.86
CA ALA A 281 18.07 -12.35 -15.77
C ALA A 281 18.55 -11.84 -17.14
N GLY A 282 18.40 -12.64 -18.20
CA GLY A 282 18.70 -12.21 -19.57
C GLY A 282 17.82 -11.05 -20.04
N ASP A 283 16.52 -11.10 -19.76
CA ASP A 283 15.60 -9.99 -20.05
C ASP A 283 15.95 -8.74 -19.24
N LEU A 284 16.37 -8.92 -17.98
CA LEU A 284 16.79 -7.83 -17.10
C LEU A 284 18.04 -7.12 -17.64
N ASP A 285 19.02 -7.85 -18.18
CA ASP A 285 20.22 -7.26 -18.79
C ASP A 285 19.87 -6.36 -19.98
N VAL A 286 18.89 -6.75 -20.79
CA VAL A 286 18.37 -5.90 -21.87
C VAL A 286 17.77 -4.62 -21.31
N ILE A 287 16.90 -4.73 -20.29
CA ILE A 287 16.28 -3.58 -19.63
C ILE A 287 17.34 -2.66 -19.00
N ARG A 288 18.35 -3.24 -18.35
CA ARG A 288 19.48 -2.52 -17.77
C ARG A 288 20.24 -1.75 -18.83
N SER A 289 20.59 -2.37 -19.96
CA SER A 289 21.30 -1.70 -21.05
C SER A 289 20.49 -0.55 -21.67
N ASP A 290 19.17 -0.74 -21.78
CA ASP A 290 18.21 0.25 -22.24
C ASP A 290 18.13 1.45 -21.30
N ALA A 291 18.03 1.18 -19.99
CA ALA A 291 17.97 2.19 -18.93
C ALA A 291 19.28 2.97 -18.85
N MET A 292 20.43 2.30 -18.94
CA MET A 292 21.75 2.95 -18.97
C MET A 292 21.83 3.95 -20.11
N ARG A 293 21.47 3.54 -21.34
CA ARG A 293 21.45 4.43 -22.50
C ARG A 293 20.54 5.64 -22.30
N ALA A 294 19.41 5.48 -21.61
CA ALA A 294 18.53 6.60 -21.30
C ALA A 294 19.16 7.56 -20.28
N VAL A 295 19.77 7.02 -19.22
CA VAL A 295 20.49 7.82 -18.21
C VAL A 295 21.64 8.60 -18.85
N GLU A 296 22.45 7.97 -19.71
CA GLU A 296 23.54 8.63 -20.42
C GLU A 296 23.04 9.80 -21.30
N ARG A 297 21.92 9.62 -22.02
CA ARG A 297 21.32 10.73 -22.80
C ARG A 297 20.80 11.87 -21.91
N ALA A 298 20.22 11.57 -20.75
CA ALA A 298 19.82 12.60 -19.80
C ALA A 298 21.03 13.36 -19.23
N GLU A 299 22.13 12.65 -18.99
CA GLU A 299 23.39 13.25 -18.52
C GLU A 299 24.08 14.12 -19.58
N GLU A 300 23.91 13.81 -20.86
CA GLU A 300 24.33 14.69 -21.97
C GLU A 300 23.58 16.04 -21.95
N VAL A 301 22.33 16.06 -21.46
CA VAL A 301 21.55 17.29 -21.28
C VAL A 301 21.99 18.04 -20.02
N THR A 302 22.12 17.34 -18.89
CA THR A 302 22.57 17.95 -17.63
C THR A 302 23.23 16.95 -16.69
N MET A 303 24.28 17.38 -15.99
CA MET A 303 24.89 16.59 -14.91
C MET A 303 24.31 16.89 -13.52
N ASP A 304 23.43 17.88 -13.40
CA ASP A 304 22.88 18.31 -12.12
C ASP A 304 21.74 17.38 -11.64
N ALA A 305 21.03 16.73 -12.58
CA ALA A 305 19.94 15.80 -12.29
C ALA A 305 20.47 14.39 -11.98
N LEU A 306 20.80 14.12 -10.71
CA LEU A 306 21.44 12.87 -10.29
C LEU A 306 20.46 11.68 -10.08
N GLY A 307 19.16 11.91 -10.02
CA GLY A 307 18.17 10.88 -9.67
C GLY A 307 18.04 9.73 -10.65
N PRO A 308 18.12 9.92 -11.99
CA PRO A 308 18.19 8.82 -12.94
C PRO A 308 19.38 7.88 -12.66
N ARG A 309 20.59 8.45 -12.49
CA ARG A 309 21.81 7.69 -12.18
C ARG A 309 21.71 6.97 -10.83
N ARG A 310 21.26 7.67 -9.78
CA ARG A 310 21.05 7.08 -8.45
C ARG A 310 20.06 5.91 -8.48
N ALA A 311 18.95 6.03 -9.22
CA ALA A 311 17.99 4.94 -9.38
C ALA A 311 18.58 3.74 -10.11
N PHE A 312 19.39 3.99 -11.14
CA PHE A 312 20.10 2.96 -11.88
C PHE A 312 21.10 2.19 -11.01
N GLU A 313 21.94 2.90 -10.25
CA GLU A 313 22.93 2.29 -9.35
C GLU A 313 22.31 1.53 -8.18
N MET A 314 21.11 1.93 -7.72
CA MET A 314 20.34 1.11 -6.79
C MET A 314 19.89 -0.19 -7.46
N GLY A 315 19.45 -0.15 -8.73
CA GLY A 315 19.10 -1.34 -9.49
C GLY A 315 20.27 -2.32 -9.66
N ASP A 316 21.49 -1.79 -9.88
CA ASP A 316 22.71 -2.61 -9.94
C ASP A 316 22.97 -3.33 -8.60
N ARG A 317 22.84 -2.62 -7.47
CA ARG A 317 22.99 -3.22 -6.13
C ARG A 317 21.95 -4.30 -5.85
N GLU A 318 20.69 -4.06 -6.20
CA GLU A 318 19.62 -5.07 -6.04
C GLU A 318 19.87 -6.31 -6.91
N THR A 319 20.40 -6.13 -8.13
CA THR A 319 20.81 -7.24 -8.99
C THR A 319 21.92 -8.07 -8.34
N GLU A 320 22.92 -7.42 -7.73
CA GLU A 320 23.98 -8.11 -6.97
C GLU A 320 23.41 -8.90 -5.76
N HIS A 321 22.37 -8.36 -5.11
CA HIS A 321 21.69 -9.02 -4.00
C HIS A 321 20.72 -10.15 -4.43
N GLY A 322 20.35 -10.22 -5.71
CA GLY A 322 19.52 -11.29 -6.28
C GLY A 322 18.03 -10.97 -6.35
N SER A 323 17.65 -9.73 -6.04
CA SER A 323 16.28 -9.22 -6.12
C SER A 323 15.97 -8.71 -7.53
N LEU A 324 15.96 -9.63 -8.51
CA LEU A 324 15.80 -9.30 -9.95
C LEU A 324 14.57 -8.43 -10.25
N ARG A 325 13.47 -8.65 -9.53
CA ARG A 325 12.23 -7.88 -9.72
C ARG A 325 12.35 -6.44 -9.22
N GLU A 326 13.04 -6.23 -8.10
CA GLU A 326 13.25 -4.88 -7.54
C GLU A 326 14.23 -4.11 -8.40
N ALA A 327 15.29 -4.77 -8.88
CA ALA A 327 16.20 -4.23 -9.87
C ALA A 327 15.47 -3.78 -11.16
N GLU A 328 14.57 -4.61 -11.71
CA GLU A 328 13.78 -4.26 -12.90
C GLU A 328 12.97 -2.97 -12.69
N LEU A 329 12.29 -2.84 -11.54
CA LEU A 329 11.49 -1.66 -11.20
C LEU A 329 12.38 -0.41 -11.11
N LEU A 330 13.57 -0.54 -10.53
CA LEU A 330 14.54 0.54 -10.41
C LEU A 330 15.09 0.98 -11.77
N TYR A 331 15.42 0.04 -12.66
CA TYR A 331 15.85 0.36 -14.02
C TYR A 331 14.76 1.05 -14.84
N ARG A 332 13.51 0.57 -14.74
CA ARG A 332 12.36 1.25 -15.38
C ARG A 332 12.16 2.65 -14.83
N ARG A 333 12.26 2.84 -13.50
CA ARG A 333 12.17 4.15 -12.86
C ARG A 333 13.28 5.09 -13.31
N ALA A 334 14.52 4.59 -13.40
CA ALA A 334 15.66 5.35 -13.93
C ALA A 334 15.41 5.82 -15.36
N LYS A 335 14.92 4.92 -16.23
CA LYS A 335 14.56 5.22 -17.62
C LYS A 335 13.45 6.28 -17.71
N THR A 336 12.39 6.16 -16.91
CA THR A 336 11.30 7.15 -16.89
C THR A 336 11.78 8.52 -16.43
N LYS A 337 12.55 8.59 -15.34
CA LYS A 337 13.15 9.85 -14.87
C LYS A 337 14.07 10.45 -15.92
N ALA A 338 14.95 9.65 -16.52
CA ALA A 338 15.85 10.09 -17.58
C ALA A 338 15.09 10.69 -18.78
N ALA A 339 13.99 10.06 -19.19
CA ALA A 339 13.17 10.56 -20.31
C ALA A 339 12.58 11.96 -20.02
N VAL A 340 12.10 12.20 -18.80
CA VAL A 340 11.57 13.52 -18.40
C VAL A 340 12.66 14.60 -18.43
N ILE A 341 13.88 14.26 -17.99
CA ILE A 341 15.05 15.16 -18.07
C ILE A 341 15.42 15.42 -19.54
N GLU A 342 15.52 14.37 -20.35
CA GLU A 342 15.86 14.44 -21.78
C GLU A 342 14.87 15.34 -22.55
N GLU A 343 13.57 15.26 -22.23
CA GLU A 343 12.52 15.99 -22.94
C GLU A 343 12.37 17.44 -22.49
N HIS A 344 12.46 17.73 -21.18
CA HIS A 344 12.00 19.00 -20.62
C HIS A 344 13.09 19.85 -19.94
N TRP A 345 14.24 19.29 -19.58
CA TRP A 345 15.22 19.99 -18.74
C TRP A 345 15.76 21.27 -19.38
N GLN A 346 16.21 21.20 -20.64
CA GLN A 346 16.80 22.36 -21.30
C GLN A 346 15.78 23.50 -21.44
N ALA A 347 14.55 23.19 -21.85
CA ALA A 347 13.49 24.18 -21.98
C ALA A 347 13.14 24.82 -20.63
N ALA A 348 13.09 24.02 -19.56
CA ALA A 348 12.85 24.51 -18.20
C ALA A 348 13.98 25.42 -17.72
N ALA A 349 15.24 25.00 -17.90
CA ALA A 349 16.42 25.78 -17.52
C ALA A 349 16.50 27.11 -18.28
N ASP A 350 16.25 27.10 -19.59
CA ASP A 350 16.21 28.30 -20.42
C ASP A 350 15.09 29.24 -19.97
N SER A 351 13.88 28.71 -19.70
CA SER A 351 12.75 29.50 -19.21
C SER A 351 13.02 30.13 -17.83
N VAL A 352 13.64 29.38 -16.91
CA VAL A 352 14.06 29.90 -15.60
C VAL A 352 15.12 30.99 -15.74
N ALA A 353 16.08 30.83 -16.66
CA ALA A 353 17.11 31.82 -16.93
C ALA A 353 16.53 33.10 -17.56
N GLU A 354 15.62 32.96 -18.52
CA GLU A 354 14.91 34.08 -19.14
C GLU A 354 14.04 34.82 -18.13
N ALA A 355 13.28 34.11 -17.30
CA ALA A 355 12.49 34.69 -16.23
C ALA A 355 13.36 35.44 -15.21
N ALA A 356 14.50 34.87 -14.82
CA ALA A 356 15.46 35.52 -13.94
C ALA A 356 16.04 36.80 -14.56
N ALA A 357 16.40 36.77 -15.85
CA ALA A 357 16.89 37.94 -16.57
C ALA A 357 15.81 39.03 -16.71
N ALA A 358 14.56 38.64 -16.97
CA ALA A 358 13.42 39.55 -17.12
C ALA A 358 13.04 40.28 -15.82
N ILE A 359 13.13 39.59 -14.67
CA ILE A 359 12.97 40.22 -13.35
C ILE A 359 14.09 41.25 -13.13
N GLY A 360 15.33 40.88 -13.48
CA GLY A 360 16.49 41.75 -13.41
C GLY A 360 16.68 42.41 -12.03
N GLY A 361 17.05 43.69 -12.04
CA GLY A 361 17.26 44.49 -10.83
C GLY A 361 16.03 45.20 -10.27
N ARG A 362 14.81 44.89 -10.75
CA ARG A 362 13.59 45.60 -10.31
C ARG A 362 13.40 45.42 -8.80
N SER A 363 13.25 46.52 -8.07
CA SER A 363 13.06 46.52 -6.62
C SER A 363 11.63 46.94 -6.27
N GLY A 364 11.09 46.37 -5.20
CA GLY A 364 9.76 46.72 -4.69
C GLY A 364 8.98 45.51 -4.23
N HIS A 365 7.90 45.74 -3.48
CA HIS A 365 7.10 44.67 -2.86
C HIS A 365 6.57 43.67 -3.91
N GLN A 366 6.07 44.17 -5.04
CA GLN A 366 5.50 43.34 -6.09
C GLN A 366 6.57 42.58 -6.90
N ALA A 367 7.76 43.17 -7.08
CA ALA A 367 8.90 42.48 -7.70
C ALA A 367 9.42 41.33 -6.83
N GLU A 368 9.38 41.48 -5.50
CA GLU A 368 9.76 40.43 -4.55
C GLU A 368 8.79 39.24 -4.59
N ALA A 369 7.49 39.50 -4.76
CA ALA A 369 6.50 38.44 -4.95
C ALA A 369 6.82 37.59 -6.20
N VAL A 370 7.19 38.23 -7.32
CA VAL A 370 7.58 37.52 -8.55
C VAL A 370 8.91 36.78 -8.39
N ARG A 371 9.87 37.31 -7.61
CA ARG A 371 11.07 36.55 -7.22
C ARG A 371 10.75 35.30 -6.41
N GLY A 372 9.74 35.37 -5.55
CA GLY A 372 9.21 34.20 -4.84
C GLY A 372 8.78 33.10 -5.82
N ILE A 373 8.03 33.45 -6.86
CA ILE A 373 7.61 32.51 -7.92
C ILE A 373 8.83 31.94 -8.66
N LEU A 374 9.82 32.78 -9.00
CA LEU A 374 11.08 32.31 -9.62
C LEU A 374 11.82 31.31 -8.73
N ASN A 375 11.88 31.56 -7.42
CA ASN A 375 12.54 30.64 -6.49
C ASN A 375 11.81 29.30 -6.43
N THR A 376 10.48 29.28 -6.47
CA THR A 376 9.71 28.03 -6.58
C THR A 376 10.01 27.27 -7.87
N ALA A 377 10.17 27.97 -9.01
CA ALA A 377 10.58 27.33 -10.25
C ALA A 377 11.99 26.72 -10.17
N LYS A 378 12.93 27.39 -9.47
CA LYS A 378 14.28 26.85 -9.22
C LYS A 378 14.26 25.64 -8.29
N GLU A 379 13.46 25.69 -7.23
CA GLU A 379 13.28 24.56 -6.30
C GLU A 379 12.72 23.32 -7.03
N ALA A 380 11.80 23.51 -7.99
CA ALA A 380 11.31 22.43 -8.83
C ALA A 380 12.40 21.83 -9.75
N LEU A 381 13.30 22.65 -10.32
CA LEU A 381 14.48 22.14 -11.05
C LEU A 381 15.41 21.34 -10.13
N ASP A 382 15.71 21.86 -8.94
CA ASP A 382 16.55 21.18 -7.94
C ASP A 382 15.92 19.85 -7.47
N ALA A 383 14.59 19.77 -7.47
CA ALA A 383 13.82 18.55 -7.20
C ALA A 383 13.76 17.55 -8.37
N GLU A 384 14.38 17.87 -9.51
CA GLU A 384 14.35 17.09 -10.75
C GLU A 384 12.96 17.01 -11.42
N GLU A 385 12.16 18.08 -11.29
CA GLU A 385 10.79 18.19 -11.83
C GLU A 385 10.72 19.30 -12.92
N PRO A 386 11.37 19.09 -14.10
CA PRO A 386 11.52 20.14 -15.10
C PRO A 386 10.20 20.59 -15.76
N GLU A 387 9.19 19.72 -15.86
CA GLU A 387 7.87 20.12 -16.39
C GLU A 387 7.20 21.17 -15.50
N GLU A 388 7.23 20.96 -14.19
CA GLU A 388 6.66 21.88 -13.21
C GLU A 388 7.44 23.19 -13.19
N ALA A 389 8.78 23.11 -13.18
CA ALA A 389 9.64 24.27 -13.27
C ALA A 389 9.37 25.11 -14.53
N LEU A 390 9.23 24.46 -15.69
CA LEU A 390 8.90 25.11 -16.96
C LEU A 390 7.53 25.81 -16.88
N HIS A 391 6.51 25.13 -16.36
CA HIS A 391 5.17 25.72 -16.24
C HIS A 391 5.17 26.95 -15.33
N ILE A 392 5.86 26.89 -14.19
CA ILE A 392 5.97 28.03 -13.26
C ILE A 392 6.75 29.17 -13.93
N ALA A 393 7.92 28.89 -14.51
CA ALA A 393 8.78 29.90 -15.13
C ALA A 393 8.11 30.60 -16.32
N ALA A 394 7.37 29.86 -17.15
CA ALA A 394 6.64 30.40 -18.30
C ALA A 394 5.53 31.39 -17.91
N SER A 395 5.03 31.35 -16.68
CA SER A 395 4.00 32.29 -16.18
C SER A 395 4.58 33.65 -15.77
N ILE A 396 5.88 33.71 -15.43
CA ILE A 396 6.55 34.90 -14.89
C ILE A 396 6.50 36.11 -15.85
N PRO A 397 6.76 35.97 -17.16
CA PRO A 397 6.63 37.09 -18.09
C PRO A 397 5.26 37.76 -18.06
N GLY A 398 4.17 36.98 -17.97
CA GLY A 398 2.81 37.51 -17.86
C GLY A 398 2.57 38.27 -16.56
N HIS A 399 3.13 37.78 -15.45
CA HIS A 399 3.11 38.50 -14.18
C HIS A 399 3.89 39.83 -14.28
N LEU A 400 5.08 39.84 -14.89
CA LEU A 400 5.87 41.05 -15.09
C LEU A 400 5.19 42.08 -15.99
N GLU A 401 4.51 41.65 -17.05
CA GLU A 401 3.72 42.55 -17.91
C GLU A 401 2.56 43.19 -17.12
N SER A 402 1.84 42.38 -16.33
CA SER A 402 0.79 42.89 -15.43
C SER A 402 1.35 43.90 -14.43
N LEU A 403 2.53 43.65 -13.86
CA LEU A 403 3.20 44.59 -12.95
C LEU A 403 3.56 45.90 -13.66
N GLY A 404 4.15 45.82 -14.85
CA GLY A 404 4.51 47.01 -15.64
C GLY A 404 3.29 47.87 -15.97
N SER A 405 2.17 47.25 -16.35
CA SER A 405 0.92 47.97 -16.62
C SER A 405 0.34 48.65 -15.37
N SER A 406 0.51 48.03 -14.19
CA SER A 406 0.08 48.57 -12.91
C SER A 406 0.95 49.76 -12.48
N GLU A 407 2.27 49.63 -12.62
CA GLU A 407 3.25 50.70 -12.38
C GLU A 407 3.00 51.90 -13.30
N GLU A 408 2.79 51.68 -14.60
CA GLU A 408 2.50 52.75 -15.56
C GLU A 408 1.16 53.43 -15.23
N GLY A 409 0.13 52.65 -14.86
CA GLY A 409 -1.15 53.18 -14.41
C GLY A 409 -1.03 54.02 -13.14
N ALA A 410 -0.25 53.58 -12.16
CA ALA A 410 0.00 54.31 -10.92
C ALA A 410 0.80 55.59 -11.15
N SER A 411 1.87 55.51 -11.95
CA SER A 411 2.68 56.66 -12.35
C SER A 411 1.86 57.72 -13.09
N LYS A 412 0.97 57.30 -14.00
CA LYS A 412 0.06 58.20 -14.68
C LYS A 412 -0.93 58.87 -13.73
N SER A 413 -1.60 58.11 -12.87
CA SER A 413 -2.51 58.68 -11.85
C SER A 413 -1.78 59.67 -10.93
N LEU A 414 -0.54 59.36 -10.52
CA LEU A 414 0.28 60.25 -9.71
C LEU A 414 0.66 61.52 -10.47
N GLY A 415 1.11 61.42 -11.73
CA GLY A 415 1.41 62.58 -12.57
C GLY A 415 0.19 63.47 -12.82
N ASP A 416 -0.97 62.87 -13.07
CA ASP A 416 -2.24 63.58 -13.20
C ASP A 416 -2.61 64.31 -11.89
N ALA A 417 -2.43 63.65 -10.73
CA ALA A 417 -2.65 64.23 -9.41
C ALA A 417 -1.70 65.40 -9.14
N GLU A 418 -0.41 65.25 -9.45
CA GLU A 418 0.60 66.29 -9.31
C GLU A 418 0.28 67.50 -10.19
N HIS A 419 -0.09 67.28 -11.44
CA HIS A 419 -0.51 68.35 -12.34
C HIS A 419 -1.78 69.05 -11.84
N ALA A 420 -2.77 68.31 -11.34
CA ALA A 420 -3.98 68.88 -10.78
C ALA A 420 -3.66 69.75 -9.54
N VAL A 421 -2.80 69.25 -8.63
CA VAL A 421 -2.37 69.98 -7.44
C VAL A 421 -1.52 71.21 -7.80
N ALA A 422 -0.67 71.14 -8.81
CA ALA A 422 0.14 72.29 -9.25
C ALA A 422 -0.71 73.39 -9.91
N ASN A 423 -1.77 73.01 -10.62
CA ASN A 423 -2.65 73.95 -11.32
C ASN A 423 -3.74 74.55 -10.43
N ALA A 424 -4.10 73.91 -9.32
CA ALA A 424 -5.05 74.48 -8.37
C ALA A 424 -4.37 75.60 -7.55
N GLU A 425 -4.79 76.84 -7.81
CA GLU A 425 -4.23 78.05 -7.20
C GLU A 425 -4.42 78.04 -5.67
N GLY A 426 -3.33 77.95 -4.92
CA GLY A 426 -3.19 78.36 -3.51
C GLY A 426 -3.98 77.61 -2.42
N ASP A 427 -5.18 77.11 -2.73
CA ASP A 427 -6.22 76.80 -1.75
C ASP A 427 -6.46 75.30 -1.59
N ILE A 428 -5.42 74.50 -1.82
CA ILE A 428 -5.48 73.05 -1.67
C ILE A 428 -5.19 72.67 -0.21
N PRO A 429 -6.00 71.80 0.43
CA PRO A 429 -5.76 71.33 1.79
C PRO A 429 -4.37 70.69 1.98
N ILE A 430 -3.78 70.89 3.17
CA ILE A 430 -2.46 70.32 3.53
C ILE A 430 -2.47 68.79 3.45
N MET A 431 -3.54 68.14 3.90
CA MET A 431 -3.69 66.67 3.84
C MET A 431 -3.57 66.10 2.43
N THR A 432 -3.99 66.86 1.41
CA THR A 432 -3.87 66.45 0.00
C THR A 432 -2.40 66.40 -0.44
N LYS A 433 -1.57 67.32 0.06
CA LYS A 433 -0.13 67.35 -0.22
C LYS A 433 0.62 66.23 0.51
N GLU A 434 0.23 65.93 1.74
CA GLU A 434 0.77 64.79 2.51
C GLU A 434 0.45 63.46 1.82
N ARG A 435 -0.81 63.23 1.45
CA ARG A 435 -1.21 62.03 0.69
C ARG A 435 -0.51 61.89 -0.65
N LEU A 436 -0.22 63.01 -1.32
CA LEU A 436 0.54 62.99 -2.57
C LEU A 436 2.01 62.62 -2.34
N ALA A 437 2.61 63.03 -1.22
CA ALA A 437 3.94 62.59 -0.81
C ALA A 437 3.95 61.09 -0.45
N GLU A 438 2.94 60.61 0.28
CA GLU A 438 2.75 59.18 0.57
C GLU A 438 2.56 58.35 -0.72
N ALA A 439 1.82 58.88 -1.70
CA ALA A 439 1.65 58.24 -3.00
C ALA A 439 2.97 58.12 -3.77
N ARG A 440 3.86 59.12 -3.69
CA ARG A 440 5.22 59.06 -4.26
C ARG A 440 6.06 57.98 -3.58
N GLU A 441 6.08 57.97 -2.24
CA GLU A 441 6.82 56.98 -1.47
C GLU A 441 6.31 55.54 -1.73
N ALA A 442 5.00 55.36 -1.84
CA ALA A 442 4.38 54.09 -2.22
C ALA A 442 4.81 53.64 -3.63
N LEU A 443 4.91 54.57 -4.59
CA LEU A 443 5.37 54.24 -5.94
C LEU A 443 6.87 53.90 -5.97
N GLU A 444 7.70 54.65 -5.24
CA GLU A 444 9.15 54.39 -5.13
C GLU A 444 9.46 53.07 -4.41
N SER A 445 8.62 52.67 -3.46
CA SER A 445 8.71 51.38 -2.77
C SER A 445 8.11 50.20 -3.56
N GLY A 446 7.51 50.48 -4.72
CA GLY A 446 6.95 49.47 -5.62
C GLY A 446 5.57 48.93 -5.21
N ASP A 447 4.80 49.69 -4.44
CA ASP A 447 3.38 49.44 -4.18
C ASP A 447 2.50 50.30 -5.09
N SER A 448 2.42 49.88 -6.36
CA SER A 448 1.66 50.58 -7.41
C SER A 448 0.15 50.67 -7.09
N ALA A 449 -0.41 49.71 -6.36
CA ALA A 449 -1.83 49.71 -6.02
C ALA A 449 -2.14 50.78 -4.98
N LEU A 450 -1.33 50.86 -3.91
CA LEU A 450 -1.46 51.90 -2.90
C LEU A 450 -1.19 53.29 -3.50
N ALA A 451 -0.11 53.43 -4.28
CA ALA A 451 0.25 54.68 -4.94
C ALA A 451 -0.88 55.21 -5.83
N LYS A 452 -1.47 54.34 -6.67
CA LYS A 452 -2.60 54.71 -7.52
C LYS A 452 -3.83 55.11 -6.71
N GLY A 453 -4.17 54.34 -5.68
CA GLY A 453 -5.33 54.62 -4.83
C GLY A 453 -5.23 55.97 -4.12
N LEU A 454 -4.05 56.30 -3.59
CA LEU A 454 -3.77 57.60 -2.97
C LEU A 454 -3.84 58.74 -4.00
N ALA A 455 -3.23 58.56 -5.18
CA ALA A 455 -3.25 59.55 -6.26
C ALA A 455 -4.66 59.83 -6.80
N ASP A 456 -5.46 58.78 -7.05
CA ASP A 456 -6.84 58.91 -7.51
C ASP A 456 -7.73 59.61 -6.47
N SER A 457 -7.49 59.36 -5.17
CA SER A 457 -8.16 60.09 -4.08
C SER A 457 -7.79 61.57 -4.09
N VAL A 458 -6.52 61.91 -4.25
CA VAL A 458 -6.05 63.31 -4.34
C VAL A 458 -6.68 64.01 -5.56
N LEU A 459 -6.71 63.35 -6.72
CA LEU A 459 -7.38 63.88 -7.91
C LEU A 459 -8.86 64.20 -7.66
N ARG A 460 -9.57 63.33 -6.94
CA ARG A 460 -10.96 63.54 -6.59
C ARG A 460 -11.13 64.76 -5.69
N ASP A 461 -10.32 64.84 -4.63
CA ASP A 461 -10.36 65.94 -3.67
C ASP A 461 -10.04 67.29 -4.35
N VAL A 462 -9.05 67.34 -5.25
CA VAL A 462 -8.69 68.54 -6.02
C VAL A 462 -9.81 68.96 -6.99
N ARG A 463 -10.47 68.02 -7.65
CA ARG A 463 -11.61 68.33 -8.53
C ARG A 463 -12.79 68.88 -7.74
N GLU A 464 -13.13 68.24 -6.62
CA GLU A 464 -14.23 68.66 -5.77
C GLU A 464 -13.99 70.08 -5.21
N THR A 465 -12.78 70.35 -4.72
CA THR A 465 -12.39 71.70 -4.26
C THR A 465 -12.39 72.73 -5.38
N SER A 466 -11.90 72.40 -6.58
CA SER A 466 -11.92 73.29 -7.75
C SER A 466 -13.34 73.61 -8.21
N ASP A 467 -14.23 72.62 -8.30
CA ASP A 467 -15.62 72.81 -8.70
C ASP A 467 -16.36 73.70 -7.69
N ALA A 468 -16.15 73.44 -6.39
CA ALA A 468 -16.68 74.27 -5.32
C ALA A 468 -16.16 75.72 -5.38
N MET A 469 -14.85 75.90 -5.65
CA MET A 469 -14.25 77.22 -5.85
C MET A 469 -14.91 77.96 -7.01
N GLN A 470 -15.08 77.32 -8.17
CA GLN A 470 -15.70 77.96 -9.34
C GLN A 470 -17.16 78.35 -9.08
N GLU A 471 -17.93 77.48 -8.40
CA GLU A 471 -19.31 77.76 -8.02
C GLU A 471 -19.40 78.98 -7.10
N VAL A 472 -18.60 79.00 -6.03
CA VAL A 472 -18.59 80.09 -5.04
C VAL A 472 -18.08 81.39 -5.65
N GLN A 473 -16.96 81.36 -6.38
CA GLN A 473 -16.43 82.55 -7.04
C GLN A 473 -17.42 83.12 -8.06
N ARG A 474 -18.10 82.27 -8.83
CA ARG A 474 -19.13 82.73 -9.78
C ARG A 474 -20.27 83.44 -9.05
N ALA A 475 -20.76 82.86 -7.95
CA ALA A 475 -21.82 83.47 -7.16
C ALA A 475 -21.37 84.79 -6.52
N LEU A 476 -20.15 84.86 -5.97
CA LEU A 476 -19.59 86.08 -5.38
C LEU A 476 -19.32 87.18 -6.44
N ARG A 477 -18.94 86.82 -7.68
CA ARG A 477 -18.85 87.81 -8.78
C ARG A 477 -20.22 88.39 -9.14
N GLN A 478 -21.28 87.60 -8.99
CA GLN A 478 -22.67 88.01 -9.20
C GLN A 478 -23.34 88.44 -7.89
N ARG A 479 -22.56 88.81 -6.86
CA ARG A 479 -23.04 89.15 -5.51
C ARG A 479 -24.21 90.13 -5.53
N LYS A 480 -24.12 91.22 -6.30
CA LYS A 480 -25.23 92.17 -6.46
C LYS A 480 -26.54 91.54 -6.95
N GLN A 481 -26.49 90.60 -7.88
CA GLN A 481 -27.70 89.92 -8.38
C GLN A 481 -28.30 88.97 -7.34
N VAL A 482 -27.47 88.46 -6.44
CA VAL A 482 -27.94 87.66 -5.29
C VAL A 482 -28.55 88.58 -4.24
N GLU A 483 -27.91 89.72 -3.96
CA GLU A 483 -28.40 90.76 -3.03
C GLU A 483 -29.73 91.38 -3.50
N ASP A 484 -29.91 91.61 -4.81
CA ASP A 484 -31.17 92.13 -5.39
C ASP A 484 -32.38 91.22 -5.15
N ARG A 485 -32.14 89.94 -4.84
CA ARG A 485 -33.19 88.95 -4.55
C ARG A 485 -33.53 88.88 -3.06
N PHE A 486 -32.86 89.64 -2.21
CA PHE A 486 -33.09 89.59 -0.78
C PHE A 486 -34.46 90.19 -0.41
N PRO A 487 -35.18 89.54 0.52
CA PRO A 487 -36.42 90.11 1.06
C PRO A 487 -36.13 91.41 1.82
N ALA A 488 -36.96 92.44 1.59
CA ALA A 488 -36.77 93.77 2.15
C ALA A 488 -36.85 93.81 3.69
N ASP A 489 -37.52 92.83 4.30
CA ASP A 489 -37.73 92.69 5.74
C ASP A 489 -36.55 92.01 6.48
N SER A 490 -35.69 91.29 5.76
CA SER A 490 -34.66 90.41 6.35
C SER A 490 -33.27 90.55 5.71
N VAL A 491 -33.01 91.65 5.00
CA VAL A 491 -31.73 91.93 4.29
C VAL A 491 -30.49 91.63 5.15
N ALA A 492 -30.47 92.07 6.42
CA ALA A 492 -29.32 91.87 7.30
C ALA A 492 -29.00 90.39 7.61
N GLU A 493 -30.01 89.51 7.66
CA GLU A 493 -29.82 88.08 7.89
C GLU A 493 -29.24 87.38 6.65
N TRP A 494 -29.67 87.80 5.45
CA TRP A 494 -29.17 87.27 4.19
C TRP A 494 -27.78 87.78 3.85
N ASP A 495 -27.48 89.04 4.17
CA ASP A 495 -26.13 89.60 4.11
C ASP A 495 -25.16 88.83 5.01
N ALA A 496 -25.55 88.52 6.24
CA ALA A 496 -24.72 87.74 7.15
C ALA A 496 -24.41 86.34 6.61
N LYS A 497 -25.37 85.68 5.94
CA LYS A 497 -25.15 84.38 5.29
C LYS A 497 -24.24 84.49 4.06
N LEU A 498 -24.39 85.55 3.26
CA LEU A 498 -23.53 85.79 2.10
C LEU A 498 -22.10 86.16 2.53
N ASP A 499 -21.95 86.88 3.64
CA ASP A 499 -20.66 87.20 4.23
C ASP A 499 -20.00 85.97 4.88
N ASP A 500 -20.76 85.03 5.46
CA ASP A 500 -20.24 83.72 5.90
C ASP A 500 -19.68 82.92 4.72
N VAL A 501 -20.39 82.87 3.59
CA VAL A 501 -19.89 82.26 2.33
C VAL A 501 -18.60 82.95 1.88
N ALA A 502 -18.55 84.29 1.90
CA ALA A 502 -17.37 85.04 1.50
C ALA A 502 -16.18 84.84 2.46
N SER A 503 -16.44 84.72 3.76
CA SER A 503 -15.44 84.45 4.79
C SER A 503 -14.82 83.07 4.63
N LYS A 504 -15.65 82.03 4.44
CA LYS A 504 -15.18 80.66 4.17
C LYS A 504 -14.38 80.56 2.88
N ALA A 505 -14.82 81.26 1.83
CA ALA A 505 -14.08 81.39 0.58
C ALA A 505 -12.71 82.07 0.79
N ALA A 506 -12.66 83.16 1.56
CA ALA A 506 -11.41 83.85 1.88
C ALA A 506 -10.46 83.03 2.76
N GLY A 507 -10.99 82.10 3.55
CA GLY A 507 -10.23 81.12 4.33
C GLY A 507 -9.74 79.89 3.54
N GLY A 508 -10.08 79.77 2.25
CA GLY A 508 -9.73 78.61 1.41
C GLY A 508 -10.62 77.38 1.63
N GLU A 509 -11.69 77.48 2.43
CA GLU A 509 -12.63 76.39 2.72
C GLU A 509 -13.71 76.29 1.64
N TRP A 510 -13.30 76.06 0.39
CA TRP A 510 -14.18 76.15 -0.78
C TRP A 510 -15.38 75.20 -0.76
N VAL A 511 -15.19 73.97 -0.29
CA VAL A 511 -16.29 72.98 -0.19
C VAL A 511 -17.33 73.44 0.82
N ALA A 512 -16.91 73.89 2.01
CA ALA A 512 -17.81 74.43 3.03
C ALA A 512 -18.51 75.73 2.58
N ALA A 513 -17.80 76.58 1.83
CA ALA A 513 -18.37 77.79 1.23
C ALA A 513 -19.44 77.46 0.18
N ALA A 514 -19.22 76.45 -0.66
CA ALA A 514 -20.19 76.00 -1.66
C ALA A 514 -21.44 75.39 -1.01
N GLU A 515 -21.29 74.60 0.05
CA GLU A 515 -22.41 74.08 0.83
C GLU A 515 -23.25 75.21 1.44
N ALA A 516 -22.61 76.17 2.12
CA ALA A 516 -23.28 77.33 2.70
C ALA A 516 -24.02 78.17 1.64
N LEU A 517 -23.41 78.35 0.47
CA LEU A 517 -24.01 79.06 -0.67
C LEU A 517 -25.25 78.32 -1.21
N ARG A 518 -25.18 76.99 -1.36
CA ARG A 518 -26.31 76.17 -1.82
C ARG A 518 -27.45 76.19 -0.83
N GLU A 519 -27.16 76.07 0.47
CA GLU A 519 -28.16 76.16 1.54
C GLU A 519 -28.87 77.51 1.56
N MET A 520 -28.09 78.60 1.48
CA MET A 520 -28.62 79.96 1.39
C MET A 520 -29.49 80.14 0.14
N THR A 521 -29.02 79.69 -1.02
CA THR A 521 -29.77 79.84 -2.29
C THR A 521 -31.06 79.01 -2.29
N ALA A 522 -31.04 77.80 -1.72
CA ALA A 522 -32.23 76.97 -1.57
C ALA A 522 -33.25 77.62 -0.61
N SER A 523 -32.77 78.18 0.49
CA SER A 523 -33.61 78.91 1.45
C SER A 523 -34.22 80.17 0.81
N LEU A 524 -33.45 80.90 0.00
CA LEU A 524 -33.92 82.09 -0.71
C LEU A 524 -35.01 81.74 -1.73
N ARG A 525 -34.81 80.69 -2.52
CA ARG A 525 -35.84 80.18 -3.46
C ARG A 525 -37.12 79.76 -2.73
N SER A 526 -37.00 79.11 -1.58
CA SER A 526 -38.16 78.73 -0.76
C SER A 526 -38.94 79.98 -0.30
N HIS A 527 -38.23 81.04 0.06
CA HIS A 527 -38.85 82.31 0.43
C HIS A 527 -39.53 82.99 -0.78
N GLU A 528 -38.89 83.04 -1.95
CA GLU A 528 -39.47 83.58 -3.20
C GLU A 528 -40.76 82.86 -3.60
N VAL A 529 -40.79 81.52 -3.50
CA VAL A 529 -41.99 80.73 -3.77
C VAL A 529 -43.13 81.11 -2.83
N LYS A 530 -42.87 81.18 -1.51
CA LYS A 530 -43.88 81.62 -0.53
C LYS A 530 -44.40 83.03 -0.82
N LEU A 531 -43.51 83.95 -1.19
CA LEU A 531 -43.91 85.31 -1.54
C LEU A 531 -44.78 85.34 -2.79
N SER A 532 -44.46 84.52 -3.80
CA SER A 532 -45.27 84.37 -5.01
C SER A 532 -46.67 83.80 -4.69
N GLU A 533 -46.77 82.76 -3.85
CA GLU A 533 -48.04 82.17 -3.42
C GLU A 533 -48.92 83.19 -2.69
N VAL A 534 -48.33 83.93 -1.74
CA VAL A 534 -49.04 85.01 -1.02
C VAL A 534 -49.49 86.12 -1.97
N SER A 535 -48.67 86.48 -2.95
CA SER A 535 -49.03 87.50 -3.93
C SER A 535 -50.21 87.07 -4.81
N GLU A 536 -50.28 85.79 -5.20
CA GLU A 536 -51.40 85.23 -5.94
C GLU A 536 -52.69 85.22 -5.10
N LEU A 537 -52.58 84.82 -3.83
CA LEU A 537 -53.70 84.87 -2.88
C LEU A 537 -54.20 86.31 -2.68
N MET A 538 -53.30 87.28 -2.55
CA MET A 538 -53.68 88.69 -2.44
C MET A 538 -54.39 89.18 -3.70
N ARG A 539 -53.91 88.81 -4.89
CA ARG A 539 -54.58 89.15 -6.15
C ARG A 539 -55.98 88.54 -6.23
N PHE A 540 -56.15 87.31 -5.75
CA PHE A 540 -57.46 86.66 -5.66
C PHE A 540 -58.40 87.42 -4.70
N VAL A 541 -57.96 87.70 -3.48
CA VAL A 541 -58.72 88.44 -2.46
C VAL A 541 -59.10 89.84 -2.95
N ASP A 542 -58.19 90.57 -3.60
CA ASP A 542 -58.48 91.89 -4.17
C ASP A 542 -59.53 91.82 -5.30
N THR A 543 -59.47 90.79 -6.13
CA THR A 543 -60.45 90.58 -7.21
C THR A 543 -61.83 90.26 -6.64
N GLU A 544 -61.90 89.35 -5.67
CA GLU A 544 -63.13 88.99 -4.97
C GLU A 544 -63.73 90.19 -4.24
N TRP A 545 -62.90 90.99 -3.55
CA TRP A 545 -63.34 92.20 -2.89
C TRP A 545 -63.92 93.22 -3.88
N LYS A 546 -63.25 93.46 -5.01
CA LYS A 546 -63.75 94.36 -6.07
C LYS A 546 -65.10 93.91 -6.62
N ALA A 547 -65.31 92.60 -6.78
CA ALA A 547 -66.60 92.05 -7.23
C ALA A 547 -67.69 92.18 -6.15
N LEU A 548 -67.38 91.82 -4.91
CA LEU A 548 -68.30 91.90 -3.78
C LEU A 548 -68.69 93.34 -3.47
N ARG A 549 -67.75 94.29 -3.52
CA ARG A 549 -67.97 95.72 -3.33
C ARG A 549 -69.03 96.26 -4.29
N LYS A 550 -68.96 95.89 -5.57
CA LYS A 550 -69.97 96.27 -6.58
C LYS A 550 -71.35 95.70 -6.27
N ARG A 551 -71.44 94.46 -5.76
CA ARG A 551 -72.71 93.84 -5.36
C ARG A 551 -73.31 94.52 -4.13
N LEU A 552 -72.47 94.83 -3.13
CA LEU A 552 -72.85 95.58 -1.92
C LEU A 552 -73.41 96.97 -2.27
N ASP A 553 -72.79 97.66 -3.23
CA ASP A 553 -73.29 98.95 -3.73
C ASP A 553 -74.71 98.81 -4.35
N SER A 554 -74.97 97.71 -5.07
CA SER A 554 -76.29 97.44 -5.67
C SER A 554 -77.35 96.97 -4.67
N SER A 555 -76.97 96.36 -3.55
CA SER A 555 -77.89 95.89 -2.49
C SER A 555 -78.16 96.93 -1.39
N GLY A 556 -77.60 98.14 -1.51
CA GLY A 556 -77.84 99.26 -0.60
C GLY A 556 -76.95 99.29 0.64
N ILE A 557 -75.92 98.43 0.73
CA ILE A 557 -74.95 98.41 1.83
C ILE A 557 -73.83 99.42 1.53
N GLY A 558 -74.00 100.64 2.02
CA GLY A 558 -73.09 101.76 1.78
C GLY A 558 -71.74 101.68 2.52
N PRO A 559 -70.82 102.62 2.25
CA PRO A 559 -69.46 102.65 2.82
C PRO A 559 -69.38 102.82 4.34
N GLY A 560 -70.50 103.15 5.02
CA GLY A 560 -70.57 103.26 6.48
C GLY A 560 -70.92 101.97 7.22
N ASP A 561 -71.20 100.85 6.53
CA ASP A 561 -71.46 99.56 7.20
C ASP A 561 -70.18 99.02 7.86
N ALA A 562 -70.30 98.62 9.14
CA ALA A 562 -69.17 98.17 9.93
C ALA A 562 -68.49 96.92 9.35
N GLY A 563 -69.24 96.01 8.71
CA GLY A 563 -68.69 94.82 8.06
C GLY A 563 -67.92 95.20 6.80
N ARG A 564 -68.45 96.14 6.00
CA ARG A 564 -67.78 96.63 4.78
C ARG A 564 -66.45 97.33 5.10
N MET A 565 -66.43 98.19 6.12
CA MET A 565 -65.19 98.84 6.57
C MET A 565 -64.17 97.84 7.12
N ALA A 566 -64.62 96.79 7.82
CA ALA A 566 -63.73 95.74 8.32
C ALA A 566 -63.07 94.95 7.17
N ALA A 567 -63.82 94.61 6.12
CA ALA A 567 -63.26 93.95 4.94
C ALA A 567 -62.32 94.87 4.15
N GLU A 568 -62.69 96.14 3.94
CA GLU A 568 -61.82 97.12 3.26
C GLU A 568 -60.51 97.32 4.02
N LYS A 569 -60.59 97.39 5.35
CA LYS A 569 -59.42 97.48 6.23
C LYS A 569 -58.57 96.21 6.17
N ALA A 570 -59.16 95.02 6.26
CA ALA A 570 -58.41 93.76 6.23
C ALA A 570 -57.71 93.52 4.88
N VAL A 571 -58.36 93.85 3.75
CA VAL A 571 -57.76 93.80 2.42
C VAL A 571 -56.61 94.82 2.29
N ALA A 572 -56.78 96.03 2.82
CA ALA A 572 -55.72 97.04 2.83
C ALA A 572 -54.54 96.65 3.73
N GLU A 573 -54.80 96.03 4.89
CA GLU A 573 -53.76 95.48 5.79
C GLU A 573 -53.01 94.33 5.12
N ALA A 574 -53.69 93.45 4.39
CA ALA A 574 -53.06 92.39 3.61
C ALA A 574 -52.20 92.93 2.47
N ALA A 575 -52.68 93.96 1.75
CA ALA A 575 -51.92 94.64 0.71
C ALA A 575 -50.66 95.32 1.28
N SER A 576 -50.79 96.03 2.39
CA SER A 576 -49.69 96.71 3.06
C SER A 576 -48.66 95.72 3.61
N ALA A 577 -49.10 94.57 4.14
CA ALA A 577 -48.20 93.53 4.61
C ALA A 577 -47.44 92.85 3.45
N LEU A 578 -48.10 92.66 2.29
CA LEU A 578 -47.44 92.17 1.07
C LEU A 578 -46.40 93.18 0.55
N GLU A 579 -46.72 94.47 0.54
CA GLU A 579 -45.80 95.54 0.13
C GLU A 579 -44.59 95.66 1.07
N GLN A 580 -44.77 95.36 2.37
CA GLN A 580 -43.69 95.33 3.35
C GLN A 580 -42.87 94.03 3.30
N GLY A 581 -43.30 93.03 2.51
CA GLY A 581 -42.62 91.74 2.39
C GLY A 581 -42.86 90.77 3.55
N ASP A 582 -43.68 91.13 4.55
CA ASP A 582 -43.95 90.26 5.70
C ASP A 582 -44.98 89.18 5.32
N ILE A 583 -44.46 88.04 4.89
CA ILE A 583 -45.24 86.87 4.46
C ILE A 583 -46.18 86.37 5.58
N GLN A 584 -45.74 86.40 6.84
CA GLN A 584 -46.52 85.87 7.97
C GLN A 584 -47.67 86.81 8.32
N LEU A 585 -47.42 88.11 8.42
CA LEU A 585 -48.48 89.10 8.61
C LEU A 585 -49.42 89.15 7.41
N CYS A 586 -48.91 89.01 6.18
CA CYS A 586 -49.74 89.00 4.99
C CYS A 586 -50.67 87.78 4.96
N HIS A 587 -50.18 86.56 5.22
CA HIS A 587 -51.05 85.38 5.33
C HIS A 587 -52.13 85.55 6.39
N LYS A 588 -51.78 86.09 7.56
CA LYS A 588 -52.74 86.33 8.65
C LYS A 588 -53.80 87.37 8.25
N ALA A 589 -53.39 88.45 7.60
CA ALA A 589 -54.30 89.50 7.11
C ALA A 589 -55.17 89.01 5.94
N LEU A 590 -54.64 88.17 5.05
CA LEU A 590 -55.40 87.50 3.98
C LEU A 590 -56.46 86.55 4.54
N GLY A 591 -56.15 85.80 5.60
CA GLY A 591 -57.13 84.97 6.30
C GLY A 591 -58.27 85.81 6.89
N ALA A 592 -57.93 86.90 7.59
CA ALA A 592 -58.93 87.84 8.13
C ALA A 592 -59.75 88.54 7.03
N ALA A 593 -59.13 88.88 5.91
CA ALA A 593 -59.81 89.43 4.75
C ALA A 593 -60.80 88.41 4.15
N GLY A 594 -60.39 87.15 3.98
CA GLY A 594 -61.26 86.07 3.51
C GLY A 594 -62.49 85.87 4.40
N GLU A 595 -62.32 85.80 5.71
CA GLU A 595 -63.43 85.66 6.68
C GLU A 595 -64.39 86.87 6.62
N ALA A 596 -63.85 88.08 6.54
CA ALA A 596 -64.64 89.31 6.44
C ALA A 596 -65.44 89.37 5.13
N LEU A 597 -64.81 88.98 4.01
CA LEU A 597 -65.46 88.89 2.70
C LEU A 597 -66.57 87.83 2.68
N GLU A 598 -66.33 86.65 3.25
CA GLU A 598 -67.36 85.60 3.31
C GLU A 598 -68.55 86.03 4.18
N THR A 599 -68.28 86.64 5.34
CA THR A 599 -69.31 87.15 6.25
C THR A 599 -70.18 88.21 5.57
N LEU A 600 -69.58 89.10 4.76
CA LEU A 600 -70.30 90.09 3.96
C LEU A 600 -71.09 89.45 2.83
N ASN A 601 -70.50 88.47 2.13
CA ASN A 601 -71.15 87.78 1.02
C ASN A 601 -72.39 86.98 1.49
N ARG A 602 -72.44 86.51 2.75
CA ARG A 602 -73.65 85.91 3.34
C ARG A 602 -74.76 86.92 3.65
N ARG A 603 -74.48 88.23 3.66
CA ARG A 603 -75.44 89.32 3.93
C ARG A 603 -76.03 89.92 2.65
N THR A 604 -75.46 89.62 1.49
CA THR A 604 -75.91 90.01 0.14
C THR A 604 -76.55 88.84 -0.57
#